data_AF-A0A5K1HK04-F1
#
_entry.id   AF-A0A5K1HK04-F1
#
_cell.length_a   1.000
_cell.length_b   1.000
_cell.length_c   1.000
_cell.angle_alpha   90.00
_cell.angle_beta   90.00
_cell.angle_gamma   90.00
#
_symmetry.space_group_name_H-M   'P 1'
#
loop_
_entity.id
_entity.type
_entity.pdbx_description
1 polymer ?
#
loop_
_entity_poly.entity_id
_entity_poly.type
_entity_poly.pdbx_seq_one_letter_code
_entity_poly.pdbx_strand_id
1 'polypeptide(L)'
;SKIKTRDIIQYFDEGGNVIVIGDVDTSFSYRKLFYAFGVELDELGTQLKDHFNNHESSTLITTLNYETISPFFSQNEGKHPLLYRGIGMNLVNYENYQLYNLIKAEPTTFSKNYKTGQAIRAGTTITLAAGVQGLNNARALLVGSLHFFSNEALSQSSYGNKNVVVDLLRW
;
A
#
# COMPACT_ATOMS: atom_id res chain seq x y z
N SER A 1 4.45 6.28 28.43
CA SER A 1 3.64 5.19 27.87
C SER A 1 4.00 5.06 26.40
N LYS A 2 4.51 3.90 25.94
CA LYS A 2 4.78 3.65 24.50
C LYS A 2 3.75 2.63 24.02
N ILE A 3 2.91 3.01 23.07
CA ILE A 3 1.92 2.14 22.42
C ILE A 3 2.64 0.95 21.79
N LYS A 4 2.14 -0.27 22.04
CA LYS A 4 2.67 -1.51 21.47
C LYS A 4 1.79 -1.96 20.30
N THR A 5 2.35 -2.78 19.42
CA THR A 5 1.63 -3.43 18.31
C THR A 5 0.34 -4.12 18.76
N ARG A 6 0.36 -4.78 19.92
CA ARG A 6 -0.83 -5.46 20.49
C ARG A 6 -1.96 -4.48 20.83
N ASP A 7 -1.63 -3.28 21.29
CA ASP A 7 -2.63 -2.30 21.69
C ASP A 7 -3.39 -1.79 20.45
N ILE A 8 -2.72 -1.67 19.30
CA ILE A 8 -3.32 -1.28 18.02
C ILE A 8 -4.24 -2.38 17.49
N ILE A 9 -3.82 -3.65 17.60
CA ILE A 9 -4.63 -4.81 17.19
C ILE A 9 -5.90 -4.87 18.06
N GLN A 10 -5.76 -4.71 19.38
CA GLN A 10 -6.89 -4.70 20.28
C GLN A 10 -7.88 -3.56 19.95
N TYR A 11 -7.38 -2.35 19.67
CA TYR A 11 -8.24 -1.24 19.25
C TYR A 11 -9.02 -1.55 17.97
N PHE A 12 -8.40 -2.24 17.00
CA PHE A 12 -9.09 -2.70 15.80
C PHE A 12 -10.16 -3.75 16.11
N ASP A 13 -9.85 -4.74 16.95
CA ASP A 13 -10.79 -5.78 17.38
C ASP A 13 -12.01 -5.20 18.15
N GLU A 14 -11.81 -4.09 18.85
CA GLU A 14 -12.85 -3.33 19.56
C GLU A 14 -13.71 -2.43 18.63
N GLY A 15 -13.47 -2.45 17.32
CA GLY A 15 -14.25 -1.71 16.31
C GLY A 15 -13.57 -0.45 15.77
N GLY A 16 -12.33 -0.19 16.17
CA GLY A 16 -11.57 1.00 15.75
C GLY A 16 -10.98 0.89 14.35
N ASN A 17 -11.04 1.97 13.57
CA ASN A 17 -10.41 2.02 12.25
C ASN A 17 -8.92 2.38 12.36
N VAL A 18 -8.06 1.74 11.59
CA VAL A 18 -6.60 1.93 11.64
C VAL A 18 -6.02 2.18 10.25
N ILE A 19 -5.12 3.14 10.13
CA ILE A 19 -4.32 3.32 8.92
C ILE A 19 -2.87 3.07 9.29
N VAL A 20 -2.24 2.12 8.61
CA VAL A 20 -0.84 1.75 8.80
C VAL A 20 -0.07 2.05 7.52
N ILE A 21 0.87 2.99 7.61
CA ILE A 21 1.70 3.39 6.49
C ILE A 21 3.14 2.99 6.80
N GLY A 22 3.75 2.29 5.85
CA GLY A 22 5.15 1.91 5.87
C GLY A 22 5.91 2.55 4.71
N ASP A 23 7.23 2.40 4.74
CA ASP A 23 8.14 2.71 3.64
C ASP A 23 9.33 1.71 3.65
N VAL A 24 10.34 1.95 2.81
CA VAL A 24 11.54 1.11 2.65
C VAL A 24 12.32 0.85 3.94
N ASP A 25 12.18 1.74 4.93
CA ASP A 25 12.86 1.72 6.24
C ASP A 25 11.94 1.28 7.40
N THR A 26 10.74 0.76 7.11
CA THR A 26 9.79 0.29 8.13
C THR A 26 10.45 -0.67 9.12
N SER A 27 10.37 -0.36 10.41
CA SER A 27 11.00 -1.15 11.46
C SER A 27 10.35 -2.53 11.65
N PHE A 28 11.09 -3.46 12.26
CA PHE A 28 10.60 -4.81 12.52
C PHE A 28 9.30 -4.86 13.34
N SER A 29 9.13 -3.97 14.31
CA SER A 29 7.90 -3.89 15.12
C SER A 29 6.67 -3.49 14.29
N TYR A 30 6.82 -2.56 13.34
CA TYR A 30 5.73 -2.18 12.43
C TYR A 30 5.52 -3.23 11.34
N ARG A 31 6.56 -3.91 10.86
CA ARG A 31 6.41 -5.07 9.96
C ARG A 31 5.56 -6.18 10.59
N LYS A 32 5.70 -6.43 11.89
CA LYS A 32 4.80 -7.33 12.62
C LYS A 32 3.35 -6.85 12.67
N LEU A 33 3.12 -5.53 12.70
CA LEU A 33 1.77 -4.97 12.63
C LEU A 33 1.15 -5.21 11.25
N PHE A 34 1.88 -4.98 10.16
CA PHE A 34 1.43 -5.35 8.81
C PHE A 34 1.06 -6.84 8.74
N TYR A 35 1.94 -7.70 9.25
CA TYR A 35 1.71 -9.15 9.25
C TYR A 35 0.48 -9.56 10.06
N ALA A 36 0.20 -8.89 11.18
CA ALA A 36 -1.00 -9.14 11.99
C ALA A 36 -2.31 -8.84 11.22
N PHE A 37 -2.26 -7.93 10.24
CA PHE A 37 -3.36 -7.64 9.31
C PHE A 37 -3.32 -8.49 8.03
N GLY A 38 -2.47 -9.52 7.97
CA GLY A 38 -2.37 -10.42 6.80
C GLY A 38 -1.61 -9.84 5.61
N VAL A 39 -0.79 -8.80 5.83
CA VAL A 39 0.04 -8.17 4.80
C VAL A 39 1.52 -8.34 5.14
N GLU A 40 2.31 -8.79 4.18
CA GLU A 40 3.76 -8.92 4.32
C GLU A 40 4.46 -7.84 3.49
N LEU A 41 5.31 -7.04 4.14
CA LEU A 41 6.21 -6.11 3.45
C LEU A 41 7.40 -6.87 2.88
N ASP A 42 7.85 -6.50 1.68
CA ASP A 42 9.10 -7.01 1.11
C ASP A 42 10.29 -6.79 2.06
N GLU A 43 11.39 -7.51 1.83
CA GLU A 43 12.56 -7.51 2.71
C GLU A 43 13.09 -6.11 3.05
N LEU A 44 13.73 -5.97 4.21
CA LEU A 44 14.40 -4.72 4.59
C LEU A 44 15.45 -4.32 3.57
N GLY A 45 15.38 -3.07 3.13
CA GLY A 45 16.29 -2.54 2.11
C GLY A 45 15.86 -2.85 0.68
N THR A 46 14.59 -3.20 0.46
CA THR A 46 14.00 -3.29 -0.88
C THR A 46 13.24 -2.01 -1.23
N GLN A 47 13.21 -1.69 -2.52
CA GLN A 47 12.44 -0.59 -3.08
C GLN A 47 11.87 -1.01 -4.43
N LEU A 48 10.66 -0.55 -4.72
CA LEU A 48 10.05 -0.77 -6.04
C LEU A 48 10.74 0.05 -7.12
N LYS A 49 10.92 -0.57 -8.28
CA LYS A 49 11.43 0.08 -9.48
C LYS A 49 10.62 -0.33 -10.70
N ASP A 50 10.50 0.59 -11.65
CA ASP A 50 9.93 0.34 -12.97
C ASP A 50 10.63 1.20 -14.02
N HIS A 51 11.04 0.61 -15.12
CA HIS A 51 11.73 1.31 -16.22
C HIS A 51 10.79 1.81 -17.32
N PHE A 52 9.55 1.34 -17.32
CA PHE A 52 8.54 1.66 -18.33
C PHE A 52 7.44 2.57 -17.76
N ASN A 53 6.96 2.25 -16.56
CA ASN A 53 5.88 2.96 -15.88
C ASN A 53 6.44 3.78 -14.70
N ASN A 54 7.08 4.91 -15.01
CA ASN A 54 7.66 5.80 -14.00
C ASN A 54 7.48 7.28 -14.33
N HIS A 55 7.72 8.11 -13.32
CA HIS A 55 7.78 9.57 -13.43
C HIS A 55 9.20 10.03 -13.15
N GLU A 56 9.96 10.36 -14.21
CA GLU A 56 11.33 10.91 -14.21
C GLU A 56 12.43 10.02 -13.61
N SER A 57 12.07 9.10 -12.71
CA SER A 57 12.98 8.20 -12.00
C SER A 57 12.38 6.82 -11.91
N SER A 58 13.20 5.80 -12.19
CA SER A 58 12.79 4.39 -12.06
C SER A 58 12.25 4.00 -10.67
N THR A 59 12.52 4.77 -9.61
CA THR A 59 12.03 4.51 -8.24
C THR A 59 10.71 5.19 -7.92
N LEU A 60 10.25 6.11 -8.77
CA LEU A 60 8.94 6.74 -8.68
C LEU A 60 8.05 6.11 -9.74
N ILE A 61 7.43 5.01 -9.36
CA ILE A 61 6.62 4.21 -10.29
C ILE A 61 5.25 4.86 -10.46
N THR A 62 4.63 4.56 -11.60
CA THR A 62 3.24 4.93 -11.90
C THR A 62 2.40 3.68 -12.03
N THR A 63 1.16 3.69 -11.55
CA THR A 63 0.25 2.56 -11.81
C THR A 63 -1.18 2.99 -12.09
N LEU A 64 -1.83 2.26 -13.00
CA LEU A 64 -3.27 2.23 -13.25
C LEU A 64 -3.88 0.91 -12.76
N ASN A 65 -3.20 0.11 -11.96
CA ASN A 65 -3.69 -1.21 -11.54
C ASN A 65 -4.46 -1.15 -10.21
N TYR A 66 -5.54 -0.36 -10.20
CA TYR A 66 -6.50 -0.28 -9.10
C TYR A 66 -7.92 -0.23 -9.67
N GLU A 67 -8.89 -0.86 -9.03
CA GLU A 67 -10.25 -0.87 -9.54
C GLU A 67 -11.06 0.29 -8.96
N THR A 68 -11.87 1.00 -9.76
CA THR A 68 -12.79 2.02 -9.25
C THR A 68 -14.09 1.37 -8.79
N ILE A 69 -14.01 0.56 -7.74
CA ILE A 69 -15.15 -0.21 -7.20
C ILE A 69 -15.60 0.40 -5.87
N SER A 70 -16.91 0.69 -5.77
CA SER A 70 -17.56 1.03 -4.50
C SER A 70 -17.51 -0.17 -3.54
N PRO A 71 -17.20 0.01 -2.26
CA PRO A 71 -17.15 1.28 -1.52
C PRO A 71 -15.75 1.92 -1.42
N PHE A 72 -14.72 1.35 -2.05
CA PHE A 72 -13.32 1.77 -1.84
C PHE A 72 -12.94 3.02 -2.64
N PHE A 73 -13.52 3.19 -3.82
CA PHE A 73 -13.19 4.30 -4.73
C PHE A 73 -14.45 4.90 -5.34
N SER A 74 -14.49 6.22 -5.43
CA SER A 74 -15.56 6.96 -6.09
C SER A 74 -15.45 6.81 -7.61
N GLN A 75 -16.59 6.73 -8.30
CA GLN A 75 -16.60 6.58 -9.77
C GLN A 75 -16.57 7.92 -10.52
N ASN A 76 -16.47 9.04 -9.81
CA ASN A 76 -16.90 10.33 -10.33
C ASN A 76 -15.89 11.02 -11.26
N GLU A 77 -14.61 10.65 -11.25
CA GLU A 77 -13.56 11.41 -11.96
C GLU A 77 -12.73 10.59 -12.95
N GLY A 78 -13.14 9.36 -13.26
CA GLY A 78 -12.37 8.46 -14.12
C GLY A 78 -11.04 8.03 -13.47
N LYS A 79 -10.29 7.20 -14.20
CA LYS A 79 -9.12 6.50 -13.67
C LYS A 79 -7.83 7.17 -14.15
N HIS A 80 -7.09 7.76 -13.23
CA HIS A 80 -5.80 8.41 -13.48
C HIS A 80 -4.64 7.59 -12.90
N PRO A 81 -3.44 7.63 -13.50
CA PRO A 81 -2.29 6.92 -12.94
C PRO A 81 -1.98 7.46 -11.54
N LEU A 82 -1.42 6.60 -10.68
CA LEU A 82 -1.01 6.94 -9.33
C LEU A 82 0.51 6.94 -9.23
N LEU A 83 1.07 7.96 -8.59
CA LEU A 83 2.48 8.02 -8.21
C LEU A 83 2.72 7.20 -6.95
N TYR A 84 3.74 6.35 -6.96
CA TYR A 84 4.13 5.55 -5.81
C TYR A 84 5.66 5.46 -5.70
N ARG A 85 6.18 5.67 -4.49
CA ARG A 85 7.59 5.46 -4.16
C ARG A 85 7.67 4.86 -2.78
N GLY A 86 8.14 3.62 -2.69
CA GLY A 86 8.20 2.92 -1.41
C GLY A 86 8.50 1.45 -1.59
N ILE A 87 8.02 0.66 -0.63
CA ILE A 87 8.23 -0.77 -0.55
C ILE A 87 7.05 -1.54 -1.16
N GLY A 88 7.32 -2.73 -1.70
CA GLY A 88 6.28 -3.65 -2.15
C GLY A 88 5.68 -4.43 -0.98
N MET A 89 4.43 -4.84 -1.15
CA MET A 89 3.74 -5.73 -0.21
C MET A 89 3.20 -6.96 -0.93
N ASN A 90 2.87 -7.97 -0.14
CA ASN A 90 2.11 -9.12 -0.56
C ASN A 90 0.98 -9.40 0.42
N LEU A 91 -0.13 -9.92 -0.09
CA LEU A 91 -1.15 -10.50 0.77
C LEU A 91 -0.69 -11.90 1.21
N VAL A 92 -0.84 -12.23 2.49
CA VAL A 92 -0.52 -13.57 2.96
C VAL A 92 -1.62 -14.53 2.51
N ASN A 93 -1.23 -15.69 1.96
CA ASN A 93 -2.13 -16.72 1.41
C ASN A 93 -2.93 -17.45 2.49
N TYR A 94 -3.80 -16.74 3.18
CA TYR A 94 -4.90 -17.34 3.92
C TYR A 94 -6.18 -17.11 3.14
N GLU A 95 -7.12 -18.06 3.17
CA GLU A 95 -8.50 -17.87 2.72
C GLU A 95 -9.18 -16.83 3.61
N ASN A 96 -8.78 -15.57 3.46
CA ASN A 96 -9.25 -14.48 4.27
C ASN A 96 -10.08 -13.55 3.38
N TYR A 97 -11.39 -13.80 3.37
CA TYR A 97 -12.38 -13.02 2.60
C TYR A 97 -12.45 -11.54 3.03
N GLN A 98 -11.69 -11.15 4.04
CA GLN A 98 -11.64 -9.82 4.64
C GLN A 98 -10.51 -8.94 4.09
N LEU A 99 -9.58 -9.52 3.33
CA LEU A 99 -8.39 -8.84 2.83
C LEU A 99 -8.54 -8.50 1.35
N TYR A 100 -8.45 -7.21 1.03
CA TYR A 100 -8.66 -6.67 -0.29
C TYR A 100 -7.35 -6.08 -0.85
N ASN A 101 -6.99 -6.50 -2.05
CA ASN A 101 -5.88 -5.90 -2.79
C ASN A 101 -6.39 -4.67 -3.56
N LEU A 102 -6.22 -3.48 -2.99
CA LEU A 102 -6.85 -2.25 -3.50
C LEU A 102 -6.06 -1.64 -4.66
N ILE A 103 -4.73 -1.61 -4.54
CA ILE A 103 -3.82 -1.04 -5.54
C ILE A 103 -2.66 -2.01 -5.73
N LYS A 104 -2.43 -2.42 -6.98
CA LYS A 104 -1.36 -3.31 -7.40
C LYS A 104 -0.32 -2.54 -8.22
N ALA A 105 0.86 -3.12 -8.37
CA ALA A 105 1.85 -2.61 -9.30
C ALA A 105 1.57 -3.02 -10.76
N GLU A 106 2.31 -2.43 -11.69
CA GLU A 106 2.26 -2.79 -13.10
C GLU A 106 3.03 -4.10 -13.39
N PRO A 107 2.75 -4.80 -14.51
CA PRO A 107 3.47 -6.02 -14.90
C PRO A 107 4.99 -5.86 -15.00
N THR A 108 5.48 -4.65 -15.29
CA THR A 108 6.89 -4.32 -15.44
C THR A 108 7.58 -3.88 -14.14
N THR A 109 6.81 -3.67 -13.07
CA THR A 109 7.34 -3.21 -11.79
C THR A 109 8.01 -4.37 -11.05
N PHE A 110 9.14 -4.12 -10.41
CA PHE A 110 9.83 -5.12 -9.61
C PHE A 110 10.40 -4.54 -8.32
N SER A 111 10.52 -5.39 -7.30
CA SER A 111 11.12 -5.05 -6.02
C SER A 111 12.60 -5.42 -6.04
N LYS A 112 13.48 -4.46 -5.76
CA LYS A 112 14.94 -4.65 -5.78
C LYS A 112 15.56 -4.28 -4.45
N ASN A 113 16.37 -5.17 -3.90
CA ASN A 113 17.17 -4.89 -2.72
C ASN A 113 18.36 -3.99 -3.11
N TYR A 114 18.48 -2.80 -2.52
CA TYR A 114 19.56 -1.86 -2.87
C TYR A 114 20.91 -2.23 -2.25
N LYS A 115 20.94 -3.12 -1.25
CA LYS A 115 22.19 -3.63 -0.65
C LYS A 115 22.78 -4.79 -1.46
N THR A 116 21.94 -5.74 -1.86
CA THR A 116 22.39 -6.96 -2.57
C THR A 116 22.28 -6.84 -4.09
N GLY A 117 21.46 -5.91 -4.59
CA GLY A 117 21.16 -5.77 -6.02
C GLY A 117 20.18 -6.83 -6.56
N GLN A 118 19.69 -7.74 -5.72
CA GLN A 118 18.80 -8.82 -6.11
C GLN A 118 17.36 -8.33 -6.31
N ALA A 119 16.71 -8.80 -7.38
CA ALA A 119 15.27 -8.64 -7.55
C ALA A 119 14.55 -9.73 -6.75
N ILE A 120 13.59 -9.33 -5.94
CA ILE A 120 12.86 -10.23 -5.01
C ILE A 120 11.55 -10.71 -5.62
N ARG A 121 10.83 -9.80 -6.29
CA ARG A 121 9.54 -10.09 -6.95
C ARG A 121 9.28 -9.10 -8.08
N ALA A 122 8.35 -9.46 -8.97
CA ALA A 122 7.95 -8.61 -10.08
C ALA A 122 6.46 -8.79 -10.45
N GLY A 123 5.95 -7.78 -11.14
CA GLY A 123 4.63 -7.76 -11.77
C GLY A 123 3.48 -7.45 -10.83
N THR A 124 2.28 -7.77 -11.31
CA THR A 124 0.99 -7.42 -10.68
C THR A 124 0.69 -8.18 -9.38
N THR A 125 1.60 -9.05 -8.94
CA THR A 125 1.54 -9.70 -7.63
C THR A 125 1.99 -8.77 -6.50
N ILE A 126 2.72 -7.70 -6.83
CA ILE A 126 3.11 -6.66 -5.87
C ILE A 126 1.87 -5.83 -5.52
N THR A 127 1.56 -5.79 -4.24
CA THR A 127 0.51 -4.94 -3.66
C THR A 127 1.14 -3.63 -3.18
N LEU A 128 0.46 -2.52 -3.44
CA LEU A 128 0.86 -1.17 -3.04
C LEU A 128 -0.03 -0.64 -1.89
N ALA A 129 -1.32 -0.97 -1.93
CA ALA A 129 -2.27 -0.70 -0.87
C ALA A 129 -3.24 -1.88 -0.67
N ALA A 130 -3.48 -2.23 0.57
CA ALA A 130 -4.41 -3.29 0.98
C ALA A 130 -5.42 -2.77 1.99
N GLY A 131 -6.65 -3.26 1.90
CA GLY A 131 -7.72 -2.99 2.86
C GLY A 131 -8.09 -4.24 3.64
N VAL A 132 -8.38 -4.11 4.92
CA VAL A 132 -8.94 -5.17 5.76
C VAL A 132 -10.30 -4.71 6.28
N GLN A 133 -11.31 -5.56 6.16
CA GLN A 133 -12.60 -5.35 6.82
C GLN A 133 -12.84 -6.47 7.84
N GLY A 134 -12.77 -6.13 9.13
CA GLY A 134 -13.03 -7.08 10.21
C GLY A 134 -14.50 -7.51 10.28
N LEU A 135 -14.78 -8.63 10.94
CA LEU A 135 -16.16 -9.11 11.19
C LEU A 135 -16.96 -8.14 12.06
N ASN A 136 -16.27 -7.30 12.84
CA ASN A 136 -16.81 -6.20 13.62
C ASN A 136 -17.04 -4.92 12.78
N ASN A 137 -16.86 -4.98 11.46
CA ASN A 137 -16.89 -3.85 10.52
C ASN A 137 -15.80 -2.78 10.74
N ALA A 138 -14.80 -3.04 11.58
CA ALA A 138 -13.61 -2.20 11.65
C ALA A 138 -12.84 -2.29 10.34
N ARG A 139 -12.23 -1.17 9.92
CA ARG A 139 -11.46 -1.07 8.67
C ARG A 139 -10.01 -0.78 8.96
N ALA A 140 -9.12 -1.49 8.28
CA ALA A 140 -7.70 -1.18 8.27
C ALA A 140 -7.21 -0.91 6.85
N LEU A 141 -6.45 0.16 6.67
CA LEU A 141 -5.77 0.48 5.42
C LEU A 141 -4.26 0.31 5.62
N LEU A 142 -3.62 -0.47 4.75
CA LEU A 142 -2.19 -0.74 4.79
C LEU A 142 -1.54 -0.27 3.49
N VAL A 143 -0.56 0.63 3.56
CA VAL A 143 0.12 1.21 2.40
C VAL A 143 1.63 1.19 2.60
N GLY A 144 2.40 0.78 1.59
CA GLY A 144 3.85 0.67 1.65
C GLY A 144 4.62 1.92 1.21
N SER A 145 4.00 3.11 1.22
CA SER A 145 4.63 4.35 0.79
C SER A 145 4.12 5.55 1.59
N LEU A 146 5.03 6.27 2.25
CA LEU A 146 4.74 7.59 2.81
C LEU A 146 4.59 8.64 1.70
N HIS A 147 5.38 8.51 0.63
CA HIS A 147 5.31 9.40 -0.54
C HIS A 147 3.89 9.45 -1.14
N PHE A 148 3.15 8.34 -1.12
CA PHE A 148 1.78 8.26 -1.65
C PHE A 148 0.83 9.31 -1.05
N PHE A 149 1.06 9.70 0.21
CA PHE A 149 0.29 10.70 0.96
C PHE A 149 0.99 12.06 1.05
N SER A 150 2.13 12.24 0.38
CA SER A 150 2.93 13.46 0.46
C SER A 150 2.31 14.60 -0.36
N ASN A 151 2.59 15.84 0.03
CA ASN A 151 2.17 17.01 -0.75
C ASN A 151 2.72 16.99 -2.19
N GLU A 152 3.92 16.43 -2.39
CA GLU A 152 4.51 16.23 -3.71
C GLU A 152 3.60 15.38 -4.60
N ALA A 153 3.16 14.21 -4.11
CA ALA A 153 2.25 13.34 -4.86
C ALA A 153 0.84 13.92 -5.02
N LEU A 154 0.31 14.56 -3.97
CA LEU A 154 -1.07 15.07 -3.95
C LEU A 154 -1.28 16.37 -4.76
N SER A 155 -0.20 17.12 -5.02
CA SER A 155 -0.25 18.37 -5.80
C SER A 155 -0.17 18.16 -7.32
N GLN A 156 0.21 16.96 -7.76
CA GLN A 156 0.37 16.64 -9.18
C GLN A 156 -0.99 16.39 -9.85
N SER A 157 -1.50 17.38 -10.58
CA SER A 157 -2.83 17.34 -11.21
C SER A 157 -2.98 16.26 -12.30
N SER A 158 -1.87 15.79 -12.87
CA SER A 158 -1.87 14.75 -13.89
C SER A 158 -2.09 13.33 -13.31
N TYR A 159 -2.06 13.18 -11.99
CA TYR A 159 -2.15 11.90 -11.29
C TYR A 159 -3.34 11.86 -10.33
N GLY A 160 -3.85 10.65 -10.09
CA GLY A 160 -5.06 10.41 -9.30
C GLY A 160 -4.85 10.37 -7.77
N ASN A 161 -3.63 10.60 -7.28
CA ASN A 161 -3.27 10.42 -5.87
C ASN A 161 -4.20 11.17 -4.91
N LYS A 162 -4.53 12.42 -5.21
CA LYS A 162 -5.41 13.24 -4.37
C LYS A 162 -6.78 12.61 -4.17
N ASN A 163 -7.41 12.19 -5.27
CA ASN A 163 -8.75 11.64 -5.25
C ASN A 163 -8.76 10.26 -4.58
N VAL A 164 -7.81 9.41 -4.95
CA VAL A 164 -7.66 8.07 -4.37
C VAL A 164 -7.39 8.15 -2.86
N VAL A 165 -6.50 9.03 -2.39
CA VAL A 165 -6.27 9.20 -0.95
C VAL A 165 -7.53 9.67 -0.24
N VAL A 166 -8.29 10.61 -0.81
CA VAL A 166 -9.56 11.05 -0.22
C VAL A 166 -10.57 9.90 -0.13
N ASP A 167 -10.67 9.07 -1.17
CA ASP A 167 -11.58 7.92 -1.18
C ASP A 167 -11.17 6.85 -0.17
N LEU A 168 -9.87 6.50 -0.11
CA LEU A 168 -9.34 5.55 0.86
C LEU A 168 -9.49 6.02 2.32
N LEU A 169 -9.47 7.34 2.58
CA LEU A 169 -9.67 7.90 3.92
C LEU A 169 -11.15 8.03 4.30
N ARG A 170 -12.06 8.08 3.31
CA ARG A 170 -13.51 8.11 3.54
C ARG A 170 -14.09 6.72 3.75
N TRP A 171 -13.49 5.72 3.09
CA TRP A 171 -13.80 4.32 3.30
C TRP A 171 -13.52 3.89 4.74
#